data_AF-A0A4R4TK50-F1
#
_entry.id   AF-A0A4R4TK50-F1
#
_cell.length_a   1.000
_cell.length_b   1.000
_cell.length_c   1.000
_cell.angle_alpha   90.00
_cell.angle_beta   90.00
_cell.angle_gamma   90.00
#
_symmetry.space_group_name_H-M   'P 1'
#
loop_
_entity.id
_entity.type
_entity.pdbx_description
1 polymer ?
#
loop_
_entity_poly.entity_id
_entity_poly.type
_entity_poly.pdbx_seq_one_letter_code
_entity_poly.pdbx_strand_id
1 'polypeptide(L)'
;MSVALWRPVSGCGPVCLPAPDEAPAVPVALRAARLLGLLGMMLVGTVLVVGLLPVLPAAERAAAARGWARGTARVLGMRLQVRGRPPRRPALLVANHVSWLDVLAVLAVSPARLLAKSEVRRWPLVGWLARAAGALFVDRARPRDLPATVDRVAATLRGGDPVAVFPEGTTWCGASAAAGCRPGRGFRPATFQAAIDAGVPVVPIRIGYRSAATGADTTAAAFVGDDTLWGSVRRVLAARDLVLTVRVAAALHPARDADRRALARAAEAVVHLVPARVAVPCPAAVGGLGDDPLRLRQIAVSFGRDTAVRAKRSGSIGPRDHGPVVA
;
A
#
# COMPACT_ATOMS: atom_id res chain seq x y z
N MET A 1 -26.56 -19.79 -5.09
CA MET A 1 -25.81 -19.02 -4.09
C MET A 1 -24.33 -19.47 -4.06
N SER A 2 -23.42 -19.02 -4.96
CA SER A 2 -22.01 -19.47 -4.91
C SER A 2 -20.95 -18.58 -5.60
N VAL A 3 -21.15 -17.27 -5.75
CA VAL A 3 -20.14 -16.38 -6.40
C VAL A 3 -19.25 -15.64 -5.37
N ALA A 4 -19.59 -15.68 -4.08
CA ALA A 4 -18.93 -14.89 -3.05
C ALA A 4 -17.55 -15.44 -2.60
N LEU A 5 -17.29 -16.75 -2.72
CA LEU A 5 -16.12 -17.38 -2.08
C LEU A 5 -14.76 -16.95 -2.65
N TRP A 6 -14.71 -16.43 -3.89
CA TRP A 6 -13.45 -16.10 -4.55
C TRP A 6 -13.17 -14.59 -4.66
N ARG A 7 -14.20 -13.74 -4.49
CA ARG A 7 -14.04 -12.28 -4.54
C ARG A 7 -13.47 -11.78 -3.21
N PRO A 8 -12.28 -11.16 -3.21
CA PRO A 8 -11.75 -10.55 -1.99
C PRO A 8 -12.68 -9.39 -1.59
N VAL A 9 -13.05 -9.35 -0.32
CA VAL A 9 -13.81 -8.28 0.31
C VAL A 9 -12.97 -7.68 1.44
N SER A 10 -13.04 -6.37 1.61
CA SER A 10 -12.54 -5.70 2.80
C SER A 10 -13.64 -5.66 3.85
N GLY A 11 -13.28 -5.62 5.13
CA GLY A 11 -14.23 -5.32 6.22
C GLY A 11 -14.58 -3.83 6.33
N CYS A 12 -14.17 -3.00 5.36
CA CYS A 12 -14.41 -1.56 5.39
C CYS A 12 -15.83 -1.20 4.94
N GLY A 13 -16.41 -0.21 5.61
CA GLY A 13 -17.69 0.39 5.24
C GLY A 13 -17.67 1.92 5.40
N PRO A 14 -18.84 2.58 5.34
CA PRO A 14 -18.96 4.03 5.50
C PRO A 14 -18.36 4.57 6.79
N VAL A 15 -18.38 3.79 7.88
CA VAL A 15 -17.76 4.10 9.17
C VAL A 15 -16.25 4.32 9.09
N CYS A 16 -15.60 3.80 8.04
CA CYS A 16 -14.17 4.01 7.82
C CYS A 16 -13.87 5.35 7.13
N LEU A 17 -14.87 6.07 6.61
CA LEU A 17 -14.69 7.36 5.97
C LEU A 17 -14.71 8.47 7.03
N PRO A 18 -14.01 9.61 6.80
CA PRO A 18 -14.04 10.72 7.74
C PRO A 18 -15.46 11.25 7.91
N ALA A 19 -15.81 11.68 9.12
CA ALA A 19 -17.08 12.34 9.34
C ALA A 19 -17.14 13.66 8.52
N PRO A 20 -18.33 14.12 8.09
CA PRO A 20 -18.48 15.31 7.25
C PRO A 20 -17.86 16.59 7.80
N ASP A 21 -17.74 16.67 9.12
CA ASP A 21 -17.21 17.76 9.94
C ASP A 21 -15.73 17.61 10.32
N GLU A 22 -15.17 16.40 10.25
CA GLU A 22 -13.77 16.11 10.58
C GLU A 22 -12.77 16.55 9.49
N ALA A 23 -13.24 16.77 8.26
CA ALA A 23 -12.40 17.17 7.13
C ALA A 23 -12.87 18.52 6.56
N PRO A 24 -12.12 19.62 6.75
CA PRO A 24 -12.51 20.92 6.21
C PRO A 24 -12.64 20.82 4.69
N ALA A 25 -13.85 21.06 4.18
CA ALA A 25 -14.13 20.92 2.77
C ALA A 25 -13.82 22.22 2.01
N VAL A 26 -13.38 22.11 0.76
CA VAL A 26 -13.11 23.29 -0.08
C VAL A 26 -14.40 23.94 -0.58
N PRO A 27 -14.39 25.25 -0.95
CA PRO A 27 -15.55 25.93 -1.54
C PRO A 27 -16.05 25.25 -2.81
N VAL A 28 -17.36 25.38 -3.10
CA VAL A 28 -18.00 24.76 -4.28
C VAL A 28 -17.34 25.18 -5.59
N ALA A 29 -16.95 26.46 -5.71
CA ALA A 29 -16.23 26.97 -6.88
C ALA A 29 -14.92 26.21 -7.14
N LEU A 30 -14.15 25.91 -6.08
CA LEU A 30 -12.93 25.13 -6.22
C LEU A 30 -13.23 23.67 -6.58
N ARG A 31 -14.30 23.06 -6.04
CA ARG A 31 -14.73 21.71 -6.44
C ARG A 31 -15.06 21.65 -7.93
N ALA A 32 -15.78 22.65 -8.44
CA ALA A 32 -16.11 22.77 -9.85
C ALA A 32 -14.84 22.95 -10.72
N ALA A 33 -13.92 23.83 -10.32
CA ALA A 33 -12.65 24.01 -11.01
C ALA A 33 -11.81 22.72 -11.06
N ARG A 34 -11.75 21.98 -9.95
CA ARG A 34 -11.06 20.67 -9.89
C ARG A 34 -11.74 19.63 -10.77
N LEU A 35 -13.08 19.61 -10.85
CA LEU A 35 -13.83 18.73 -11.74
C LEU A 35 -13.54 19.05 -13.21
N LEU A 36 -13.61 20.34 -13.59
CA LEU A 36 -13.29 20.79 -14.95
C LEU A 36 -11.85 20.45 -15.32
N GLY A 37 -10.92 20.68 -14.40
CA GLY A 37 -9.53 20.27 -14.59
C GLY A 37 -9.40 18.76 -14.76
N LEU A 38 -10.14 17.93 -13.99
CA LEU A 38 -10.08 16.48 -14.10
C LEU A 38 -10.55 16.03 -15.48
N LEU A 39 -11.66 16.60 -15.98
CA LEU A 39 -12.16 16.36 -17.33
C LEU A 39 -11.13 16.79 -18.39
N GLY A 40 -10.52 17.96 -18.21
CA GLY A 40 -9.42 18.43 -19.07
C GLY A 40 -8.23 17.46 -19.08
N MET A 41 -7.84 16.92 -17.92
CA MET A 41 -6.77 15.92 -17.83
C MET A 41 -7.15 14.59 -18.48
N MET A 42 -8.43 14.19 -18.46
CA MET A 42 -8.88 13.01 -19.22
C MET A 42 -8.77 13.24 -20.73
N LEU A 43 -9.06 14.45 -21.21
CA LEU A 43 -8.87 14.82 -22.61
C LEU A 43 -7.37 14.81 -22.98
N VAL A 44 -6.50 15.40 -22.15
CA VAL A 44 -5.04 15.31 -22.35
C VAL A 44 -4.58 13.87 -22.39
N GLY A 45 -5.06 13.01 -21.48
CA GLY A 45 -4.76 11.58 -21.48
C GLY A 45 -5.18 10.89 -22.78
N THR A 46 -6.34 11.26 -23.32
CA THR A 46 -6.87 10.75 -24.61
C THR A 46 -5.94 11.13 -25.76
N VAL A 47 -5.55 12.41 -25.84
CA VAL A 47 -4.61 12.91 -26.86
C VAL A 47 -3.25 12.24 -26.75
N LEU A 48 -2.73 12.10 -25.52
CA LEU A 48 -1.46 11.41 -25.29
C LEU A 48 -1.51 9.98 -25.80
N VAL A 49 -2.54 9.21 -25.44
CA VAL A 49 -2.60 7.78 -25.77
C VAL A 49 -2.87 7.52 -27.26
N VAL A 50 -3.69 8.35 -27.92
CA VAL A 50 -4.03 8.16 -29.35
C VAL A 50 -3.00 8.77 -30.28
N GLY A 51 -2.52 9.97 -29.97
CA GLY A 51 -1.64 10.71 -30.87
C GLY A 51 -0.17 10.52 -30.56
N LEU A 52 0.23 10.78 -29.32
CA LEU A 52 1.64 11.05 -29.00
C LEU A 52 2.41 9.80 -28.53
N LEU A 53 1.84 8.98 -27.64
CA LEU A 53 2.51 7.80 -27.11
C LEU A 53 2.88 6.74 -28.16
N PRO A 54 2.12 6.52 -29.25
CA PRO A 54 2.53 5.55 -30.27
C PRO A 54 3.81 5.92 -31.01
N VAL A 55 4.11 7.21 -31.13
CA VAL A 55 5.23 7.75 -31.91
C VAL A 55 6.44 8.13 -31.07
N LEU A 56 6.26 8.29 -29.75
CA LEU A 56 7.34 8.68 -28.84
C LEU A 56 8.25 7.51 -28.46
N PRO A 57 9.56 7.76 -28.25
CA PRO A 57 10.46 6.79 -27.64
C PRO A 57 10.08 6.51 -26.17
N ALA A 58 10.60 5.39 -25.63
CA ALA A 58 10.17 4.86 -24.34
C ALA A 58 10.37 5.86 -23.17
N ALA A 59 11.44 6.65 -23.20
CA ALA A 59 11.76 7.62 -22.16
C ALA A 59 10.75 8.78 -22.12
N GLU A 60 10.39 9.33 -23.27
CA GLU A 60 9.42 10.42 -23.42
C GLU A 60 8.01 9.93 -23.11
N ARG A 61 7.64 8.71 -23.54
CA ARG A 61 6.36 8.09 -23.13
C ARG A 61 6.25 8.01 -21.62
N ALA A 62 7.33 7.57 -20.97
CA ALA A 62 7.36 7.47 -19.53
C ALA A 62 7.32 8.86 -18.85
N ALA A 63 8.01 9.86 -19.40
CA ALA A 63 7.96 11.23 -18.91
C ALA A 63 6.55 11.83 -19.04
N ALA A 64 5.88 11.65 -20.18
CA ALA A 64 4.52 12.10 -20.44
C ALA A 64 3.52 11.45 -19.49
N ALA A 65 3.59 10.13 -19.30
CA ALA A 65 2.73 9.42 -18.35
C ALA A 65 2.95 9.87 -16.89
N ARG A 66 4.20 10.08 -16.46
CA ARG A 66 4.50 10.64 -15.14
C ARG A 66 3.97 12.07 -14.99
N GLY A 67 4.14 12.89 -16.02
CA GLY A 67 3.65 14.26 -16.08
C GLY A 67 2.13 14.32 -15.98
N TRP A 68 1.44 13.48 -16.75
CA TRP A 68 -0.01 13.32 -16.71
C TRP A 68 -0.50 12.89 -15.32
N ALA A 69 0.09 11.85 -14.74
CA ALA A 69 -0.31 11.38 -13.41
C ALA A 69 -0.13 12.46 -12.33
N ARG A 70 1.00 13.19 -12.36
CA ARG A 70 1.27 14.32 -11.45
C ARG A 70 0.32 15.49 -11.68
N GLY A 71 0.01 15.81 -12.94
CA GLY A 71 -0.94 16.86 -13.33
C GLY A 71 -2.34 16.55 -12.82
N THR A 72 -2.83 15.34 -13.06
CA THR A 72 -4.13 14.87 -12.57
C THR A 72 -4.20 14.92 -11.05
N ALA A 73 -3.16 14.48 -10.34
CA ALA A 73 -3.11 14.59 -8.89
C ALA A 73 -3.20 16.05 -8.40
N ARG A 74 -2.45 16.98 -9.02
CA ARG A 74 -2.48 18.41 -8.67
C ARG A 74 -3.85 19.04 -8.91
N VAL A 75 -4.48 18.73 -10.05
CA VAL A 75 -5.82 19.20 -10.40
C VAL A 75 -6.87 18.71 -9.40
N LEU A 76 -6.72 17.50 -8.87
CA LEU A 76 -7.57 16.98 -7.79
C LEU A 76 -7.27 17.63 -6.43
N GLY A 77 -6.33 18.58 -6.36
CA GLY A 77 -5.91 19.22 -5.12
C GLY A 77 -4.99 18.35 -4.25
N MET A 78 -4.40 17.30 -4.83
CA MET A 78 -3.51 16.41 -4.10
C MET A 78 -2.05 16.78 -4.27
N ARG A 79 -1.30 16.76 -3.16
CA ARG A 79 0.16 16.80 -3.19
C ARG A 79 0.72 15.39 -3.25
N LEU A 80 1.38 15.03 -4.34
CA LEU A 80 2.08 13.76 -4.47
C LEU A 80 3.46 13.81 -3.80
N GLN A 81 3.71 12.90 -2.86
CA GLN A 81 5.01 12.72 -2.21
C GLN A 81 5.54 11.30 -2.47
N VAL A 82 6.61 11.21 -3.25
CA VAL A 82 7.30 9.94 -3.53
C VAL A 82 8.58 9.88 -2.71
N ARG A 83 8.78 8.77 -2.00
CA ARG A 83 10.02 8.43 -1.28
C ARG A 83 10.54 7.09 -1.77
N GLY A 84 11.86 6.90 -1.70
CA GLY A 84 12.53 5.72 -2.24
C GLY A 84 12.94 5.91 -3.70
N ARG A 85 13.55 4.88 -4.29
CA ARG A 85 14.08 4.93 -5.66
C ARG A 85 13.16 4.16 -6.61
N PRO A 86 12.55 4.82 -7.61
CA PRO A 86 11.81 4.12 -8.66
C PRO A 86 12.72 3.09 -9.37
N PRO A 87 12.17 1.96 -9.84
CA PRO A 87 12.96 0.99 -10.58
C PRO A 87 13.42 1.58 -11.91
N ARG A 88 14.68 1.29 -12.28
CA ARG A 88 15.29 1.69 -13.56
C ARG A 88 15.11 0.63 -14.65
N ARG A 89 14.76 -0.60 -14.26
CA ARG A 89 14.56 -1.75 -15.13
C ARG A 89 13.11 -2.25 -15.02
N PRO A 90 12.62 -3.04 -15.98
CA PRO A 90 11.30 -3.65 -15.90
C PRO A 90 11.17 -4.44 -14.60
N ALA A 91 10.04 -4.28 -13.92
CA ALA A 91 9.78 -4.88 -12.63
C ALA A 91 8.28 -5.11 -12.47
N LEU A 92 7.93 -6.10 -11.64
CA LEU A 92 6.57 -6.24 -11.14
C LEU A 92 6.39 -5.31 -9.94
N LEU A 93 5.66 -4.22 -10.12
CA LEU A 93 5.29 -3.30 -9.04
C LEU A 93 4.10 -3.90 -8.28
N VAL A 94 4.24 -4.06 -6.97
CA VAL A 94 3.17 -4.57 -6.11
C VAL A 94 2.82 -3.54 -5.05
N ALA A 95 1.54 -3.16 -4.96
CA ALA A 95 1.10 -2.16 -4.01
C ALA A 95 -0.14 -2.58 -3.23
N ASN A 96 -0.31 -2.02 -2.03
CA ASN A 96 -1.62 -2.01 -1.36
C ASN A 96 -2.61 -1.16 -2.14
N HIS A 97 -3.90 -1.40 -1.94
CA HIS A 97 -4.97 -0.77 -2.69
C HIS A 97 -5.97 -0.09 -1.74
N VAL A 98 -6.04 1.22 -1.81
CA VAL A 98 -6.89 2.07 -0.99
C VAL A 98 -7.94 2.77 -1.84
N SER A 99 -7.58 3.21 -3.05
CA SER A 99 -8.42 4.05 -3.90
C SER A 99 -8.20 3.78 -5.38
N TRP A 100 -9.15 4.21 -6.20
CA TRP A 100 -8.94 4.32 -7.64
C TRP A 100 -7.80 5.31 -7.97
N LEU A 101 -7.48 6.24 -7.07
CA LEU A 101 -6.38 7.21 -7.20
C LEU A 101 -4.98 6.58 -7.10
N ASP A 102 -4.88 5.34 -6.61
CA ASP A 102 -3.60 4.63 -6.48
C ASP A 102 -2.88 4.45 -7.82
N VAL A 103 -3.65 4.45 -8.91
CA VAL A 103 -3.10 4.45 -10.27
C VAL A 103 -2.17 5.64 -10.52
N LEU A 104 -2.53 6.82 -10.01
CA LEU A 104 -1.73 8.04 -10.19
C LEU A 104 -0.41 7.92 -9.43
N ALA A 105 -0.42 7.30 -8.25
CA ALA A 105 0.79 7.02 -7.48
C ALA A 105 1.73 6.08 -8.25
N VAL A 106 1.20 4.98 -8.79
CA VAL A 106 1.98 4.01 -9.57
C VAL A 106 2.57 4.68 -10.82
N LEU A 107 1.75 5.32 -11.65
CA LEU A 107 2.19 5.94 -12.90
C LEU A 107 3.20 7.06 -12.68
N ALA A 108 3.08 7.80 -11.56
CA ALA A 108 4.04 8.84 -11.23
C ALA A 108 5.40 8.31 -10.75
N VAL A 109 5.47 7.07 -10.24
CA VAL A 109 6.71 6.37 -9.88
C VAL A 109 7.32 5.72 -11.11
N SER A 110 6.57 4.83 -11.75
CA SER A 110 7.00 4.07 -12.91
C SER A 110 5.77 3.80 -13.79
N PRO A 111 5.72 4.36 -15.01
CA PRO A 111 4.64 4.18 -15.99
C PRO A 111 4.45 2.73 -16.42
N ALA A 112 3.81 1.97 -15.55
CA ALA A 112 3.59 0.54 -15.72
C ALA A 112 2.26 0.24 -16.40
N ARG A 113 2.20 -0.88 -17.12
CA ARG A 113 0.94 -1.49 -17.53
C ARG A 113 0.21 -1.97 -16.28
N LEU A 114 -1.05 -1.59 -16.11
CA LEU A 114 -1.82 -1.94 -14.91
C LEU A 114 -2.56 -3.25 -15.13
N LEU A 115 -2.56 -4.13 -14.13
CA LEU A 115 -3.49 -5.26 -14.09
C LEU A 115 -4.80 -4.83 -13.43
N ALA A 116 -5.83 -4.58 -14.25
CA ALA A 116 -7.13 -4.13 -13.82
C ALA A 116 -8.18 -5.27 -13.78
N LYS A 117 -9.25 -5.04 -13.02
CA LYS A 117 -10.45 -5.89 -13.04
C LYS A 117 -11.14 -5.79 -14.41
N SER A 118 -11.66 -6.89 -14.92
CA SER A 118 -12.37 -6.94 -16.21
C SER A 118 -13.54 -5.95 -16.32
N GLU A 119 -14.18 -5.61 -15.20
CA GLU A 119 -15.30 -4.68 -15.11
C GLU A 119 -14.88 -3.24 -15.43
N VAL A 120 -13.65 -2.84 -15.06
CA VAL A 120 -13.09 -1.51 -15.36
C VAL A 120 -12.99 -1.29 -16.88
N ARG A 121 -12.80 -2.36 -17.65
CA ARG A 121 -12.78 -2.31 -19.12
C ARG A 121 -14.07 -1.72 -19.71
N ARG A 122 -15.20 -1.88 -19.02
CA ARG A 122 -16.52 -1.43 -19.47
C ARG A 122 -16.84 0.01 -19.05
N TRP A 123 -15.98 0.65 -18.28
CA TRP A 123 -16.21 2.01 -17.83
C TRP A 123 -16.02 2.99 -19.00
N PRO A 124 -16.96 3.92 -19.22
CA PRO A 124 -16.82 4.91 -20.28
C PRO A 124 -15.59 5.78 -20.01
N LEU A 125 -14.86 6.12 -21.07
CA LEU A 125 -13.60 6.88 -21.08
C LEU A 125 -12.45 6.21 -20.32
N VAL A 126 -12.59 5.90 -19.02
CA VAL A 126 -11.55 5.28 -18.18
C VAL A 126 -11.18 3.89 -18.69
N GLY A 127 -12.16 3.05 -19.01
CA GLY A 127 -11.92 1.71 -19.53
C GLY A 127 -11.25 1.73 -20.91
N TRP A 128 -11.64 2.70 -21.76
CA TRP A 128 -11.02 2.93 -23.05
C TRP A 128 -9.57 3.44 -22.91
N LEU A 129 -9.32 4.43 -22.05
CA LEU A 129 -7.99 4.96 -21.76
C LEU A 129 -7.07 3.87 -21.20
N ALA A 130 -7.57 3.06 -20.26
CA ALA A 130 -6.82 1.94 -19.70
C ALA A 130 -6.42 0.94 -20.80
N ARG A 131 -7.36 0.56 -21.68
CA ARG A 131 -7.06 -0.34 -22.82
C ARG A 131 -6.02 0.26 -23.76
N ALA A 132 -6.21 1.51 -24.15
CA ALA A 132 -5.35 2.18 -25.11
C ALA A 132 -3.94 2.44 -24.50
N ALA A 133 -3.85 2.63 -23.18
CA ALA A 133 -2.60 2.64 -22.42
C ALA A 133 -2.01 1.23 -22.16
N GLY A 134 -2.59 0.17 -22.73
CA GLY A 134 -2.08 -1.21 -22.64
C GLY A 134 -2.31 -1.91 -21.30
N ALA A 135 -3.34 -1.52 -20.54
CA ALA A 135 -3.71 -2.23 -19.32
C ALA A 135 -4.04 -3.70 -19.61
N LEU A 136 -3.59 -4.57 -18.72
CA LEU A 136 -3.91 -5.98 -18.70
C LEU A 136 -5.17 -6.18 -17.87
N PHE A 137 -6.05 -7.10 -18.28
CA PHE A 137 -7.31 -7.35 -17.57
C PHE A 137 -7.32 -8.76 -17.00
N VAL A 138 -7.79 -8.88 -15.76
CA VAL A 138 -8.07 -10.16 -15.09
C VAL A 138 -9.56 -10.27 -14.80
N ASP A 139 -10.15 -11.39 -15.22
CA ASP A 139 -11.49 -11.78 -14.81
C ASP A 139 -11.41 -12.61 -13.54
N ARG A 140 -12.03 -12.12 -12.47
CA ARG A 140 -12.01 -12.79 -11.17
C ARG A 140 -13.22 -13.69 -10.94
N ALA A 141 -14.23 -13.63 -11.81
CA ALA A 141 -15.29 -14.62 -11.84
C ALA A 141 -14.85 -15.90 -12.57
N ARG A 142 -13.75 -15.86 -13.33
CA ARG A 142 -13.20 -17.00 -14.07
C ARG A 142 -11.77 -17.35 -13.64
N PRO A 143 -11.59 -18.06 -12.50
CA PRO A 143 -10.27 -18.51 -12.05
C PRO A 143 -9.50 -19.35 -13.08
N ARG A 144 -10.21 -20.01 -14.01
CA ARG A 144 -9.63 -20.77 -15.13
C ARG A 144 -8.80 -19.92 -16.09
N ASP A 145 -9.06 -18.61 -16.18
CA ASP A 145 -8.35 -17.69 -17.08
C ASP A 145 -7.08 -17.10 -16.43
N LEU A 146 -6.83 -17.43 -15.16
CA LEU A 146 -5.72 -16.90 -14.38
C LEU A 146 -4.35 -17.30 -14.94
N PRO A 147 -4.08 -18.56 -15.35
CA PRO A 147 -2.80 -18.93 -15.96
C PRO A 147 -2.47 -18.08 -17.19
N ALA A 148 -3.40 -17.98 -18.14
CA ALA A 148 -3.24 -17.14 -19.33
C ALA A 148 -3.01 -15.66 -18.99
N THR A 149 -3.57 -15.18 -17.87
CA THR A 149 -3.33 -13.82 -17.38
C THR A 149 -1.91 -13.66 -16.83
N VAL A 150 -1.43 -14.65 -16.08
CA VAL A 150 -0.04 -14.69 -15.58
C VAL A 150 0.94 -14.72 -16.75
N ASP A 151 0.67 -15.51 -17.79
CA ASP A 151 1.52 -15.60 -19.00
C ASP A 151 1.60 -14.25 -19.73
N ARG A 152 0.46 -13.54 -19.86
CA ARG A 152 0.44 -12.19 -20.46
C ARG A 152 1.25 -11.19 -19.63
N VAL A 153 1.18 -11.27 -18.30
CA VAL A 153 1.98 -10.42 -17.41
C VAL A 153 3.47 -10.74 -17.59
N ALA A 154 3.85 -12.02 -17.61
CA ALA A 154 5.23 -12.44 -17.80
C ALA A 154 5.78 -12.02 -19.18
N ALA A 155 4.99 -12.15 -20.24
CA ALA A 155 5.34 -11.69 -21.57
C ALA A 155 5.55 -10.16 -21.62
N THR A 156 4.68 -9.40 -20.97
CA THR A 156 4.81 -7.93 -20.88
C THR A 156 6.09 -7.52 -20.16
N LEU A 157 6.40 -8.18 -19.03
CA LEU A 157 7.63 -7.95 -18.27
C LEU A 157 8.89 -8.30 -19.08
N ARG A 158 8.90 -9.43 -19.80
CA ARG A 158 9.99 -9.83 -20.71
C ARG A 158 10.16 -8.85 -21.87
N GLY A 159 9.06 -8.27 -22.36
CA GLY A 159 9.06 -7.25 -23.40
C GLY A 159 9.62 -5.90 -22.96
N GLY A 160 9.98 -5.74 -21.68
CA GLY A 160 10.60 -4.52 -21.17
C GLY A 160 9.62 -3.53 -20.54
N ASP A 161 8.32 -3.83 -20.51
CA ASP A 161 7.32 -2.97 -19.90
C ASP A 161 7.13 -3.36 -18.42
N PRO A 162 7.27 -2.41 -17.46
CA PRO A 162 6.92 -2.69 -16.08
C PRO A 162 5.42 -2.97 -15.96
N VAL A 163 5.04 -3.87 -15.05
CA VAL A 163 3.64 -4.20 -14.77
C VAL A 163 3.34 -3.87 -13.31
N ALA A 164 2.22 -3.20 -13.05
CA ALA A 164 1.76 -2.94 -11.70
C ALA A 164 0.49 -3.71 -11.36
N VAL A 165 0.48 -4.27 -10.16
CA VAL A 165 -0.62 -5.08 -9.64
C VAL A 165 -0.95 -4.65 -8.22
N PHE A 166 -2.21 -4.84 -7.85
CA PHE A 166 -2.71 -4.66 -6.49
C PHE A 166 -3.11 -6.03 -5.93
N PRO A 167 -2.17 -6.79 -5.30
CA PRO A 167 -2.38 -8.21 -5.01
C PRO A 167 -3.44 -8.49 -3.94
N GLU A 168 -3.85 -7.49 -3.16
CA GLU A 168 -4.98 -7.58 -2.23
C GLU A 168 -6.28 -7.93 -2.96
N GLY A 169 -6.39 -7.48 -4.22
CA GLY A 169 -7.56 -7.69 -5.05
C GLY A 169 -8.80 -6.90 -4.61
N THR A 170 -8.74 -6.09 -3.56
CA THR A 170 -9.81 -5.17 -3.23
C THR A 170 -9.21 -3.91 -2.66
N THR A 171 -9.96 -2.83 -2.70
CA THR A 171 -9.65 -1.62 -1.95
C THR A 171 -10.05 -1.81 -0.49
N TRP A 172 -9.35 -1.14 0.42
CA TRP A 172 -9.69 -1.03 1.83
C TRP A 172 -9.21 0.31 2.38
N CYS A 173 -9.64 0.73 3.56
CA CYS A 173 -9.46 2.10 4.02
C CYS A 173 -8.01 2.49 4.34
N GLY A 174 -7.10 1.52 4.47
CA GLY A 174 -5.70 1.77 4.80
C GLY A 174 -5.46 2.19 6.26
N ALA A 175 -6.51 2.39 7.05
CA ALA A 175 -6.42 2.68 8.49
C ALA A 175 -5.77 1.50 9.24
N SER A 176 -5.07 1.79 10.34
CA SER A 176 -4.29 0.82 11.12
C SER A 176 -4.94 -0.56 11.21
N ALA A 177 -4.14 -1.62 11.05
CA ALA A 177 -4.54 -3.03 11.15
C ALA A 177 -5.39 -3.37 12.39
N ALA A 178 -5.39 -2.50 13.42
CA ALA A 178 -6.26 -2.52 14.59
C ALA A 178 -7.77 -2.57 14.29
N ALA A 179 -8.24 -2.10 13.13
CA ALA A 179 -9.66 -2.14 12.77
C ALA A 179 -10.13 -3.46 12.12
N GLY A 180 -9.23 -4.44 11.90
CA GLY A 180 -9.61 -5.74 11.30
C GLY A 180 -10.13 -5.66 9.85
N CYS A 181 -10.10 -4.48 9.20
CA CYS A 181 -10.74 -4.30 7.89
C CYS A 181 -9.88 -4.77 6.69
N ARG A 182 -8.61 -5.10 6.94
CA ARG A 182 -7.68 -5.60 5.92
C ARG A 182 -8.22 -6.90 5.29
N PRO A 183 -8.10 -7.10 3.97
CA PRO A 183 -8.44 -8.38 3.35
C PRO A 183 -7.65 -9.55 3.96
N GLY A 184 -8.36 -10.49 4.59
CA GLY A 184 -7.74 -11.55 5.42
C GLY A 184 -6.91 -12.60 4.66
N ARG A 185 -6.97 -12.63 3.32
CA ARG A 185 -6.19 -13.57 2.49
C ARG A 185 -4.82 -13.04 2.07
N GLY A 186 -4.46 -11.82 2.48
CA GLY A 186 -3.20 -11.17 2.14
C GLY A 186 -2.99 -10.97 0.65
N PHE A 187 -1.73 -10.89 0.23
CA PHE A 187 -1.36 -10.71 -1.16
C PHE A 187 -1.55 -12.00 -1.96
N ARG A 188 -2.33 -11.93 -3.05
CA ARG A 188 -2.56 -13.08 -3.92
C ARG A 188 -1.28 -13.43 -4.70
N PRO A 189 -0.79 -14.68 -4.60
CA PRO A 189 0.53 -15.05 -5.11
C PRO A 189 0.60 -15.25 -6.63
N ALA A 190 -0.54 -15.30 -7.34
CA ALA A 190 -0.57 -15.71 -8.74
C ALA A 190 0.30 -14.83 -9.65
N THR A 191 0.23 -13.50 -9.51
CA THR A 191 1.02 -12.57 -10.33
C THR A 191 2.50 -12.55 -9.96
N PHE A 192 2.88 -13.03 -8.78
CA PHE A 192 4.28 -13.18 -8.39
C PHE A 192 4.97 -14.28 -9.20
N GLN A 193 4.23 -15.28 -9.67
CA GLN A 193 4.74 -16.27 -10.62
C GLN A 193 5.24 -15.59 -11.90
N ALA A 194 4.52 -14.60 -12.42
CA ALA A 194 4.94 -13.89 -13.62
C ALA A 194 6.28 -13.15 -13.45
N ALA A 195 6.61 -12.68 -12.25
CA ALA A 195 7.91 -12.08 -11.97
C ALA A 195 9.04 -13.13 -11.96
N ILE A 196 8.76 -14.31 -11.41
CA ILE A 196 9.67 -15.47 -11.42
C ILE A 196 9.92 -15.92 -12.86
N ASP A 197 8.85 -16.16 -13.63
CA ASP A 197 8.91 -16.63 -15.02
C ASP A 197 9.63 -15.64 -15.95
N ALA A 198 9.46 -14.33 -15.70
CA ALA A 198 10.14 -13.29 -16.45
C ALA A 198 11.56 -12.98 -15.94
N GLY A 199 11.98 -13.53 -14.80
CA GLY A 199 13.28 -13.24 -14.19
C GLY A 199 13.47 -11.77 -13.79
N VAL A 200 12.38 -11.07 -13.42
CA VAL A 200 12.41 -9.65 -13.05
C VAL A 200 12.19 -9.44 -11.56
N PRO A 201 12.70 -8.35 -10.97
CA PRO A 201 12.44 -8.05 -9.57
C PRO A 201 10.96 -7.71 -9.30
N VAL A 202 10.54 -7.99 -8.08
CA VAL A 202 9.30 -7.46 -7.49
C VAL A 202 9.66 -6.21 -6.69
N VAL A 203 8.98 -5.09 -6.96
CA VAL A 203 9.21 -3.83 -6.25
C VAL A 203 7.97 -3.50 -5.42
N PRO A 204 8.03 -3.65 -4.09
CA PRO A 204 6.94 -3.28 -3.20
C PRO A 204 6.78 -1.76 -3.12
N ILE A 205 5.53 -1.30 -3.22
CA ILE A 205 5.15 0.11 -3.10
C ILE A 205 4.07 0.22 -2.03
N ARG A 206 4.32 1.08 -1.03
CA ARG A 206 3.29 1.49 -0.08
C ARG A 206 2.63 2.78 -0.52
N ILE A 207 1.32 2.76 -0.64
CA ILE A 207 0.47 3.90 -0.94
C ILE A 207 -0.32 4.25 0.31
N GLY A 208 -0.36 5.53 0.66
CA GLY A 208 -1.16 6.03 1.78
C GLY A 208 -1.59 7.46 1.56
N TYR A 209 -2.65 7.87 2.25
CA TYR A 209 -3.22 9.20 2.16
C TYR A 209 -3.07 9.91 3.51
N ARG A 210 -2.62 11.16 3.49
CA ARG A 210 -2.48 11.98 4.70
C ARG A 210 -3.16 13.32 4.53
N SER A 211 -3.62 13.90 5.62
CA SER A 211 -4.01 15.31 5.67
C SER A 211 -2.76 16.15 5.96
N ALA A 212 -2.46 17.14 5.12
CA ALA A 212 -1.36 18.06 5.41
C ALA A 212 -1.70 19.01 6.57
N ALA A 213 -3.00 19.25 6.82
CA ALA A 213 -3.46 20.10 7.91
C ALA A 213 -3.22 19.47 9.28
N THR A 214 -3.48 18.15 9.42
CA THR A 214 -3.31 17.44 10.70
C THR A 214 -2.03 16.62 10.78
N GLY A 215 -1.37 16.36 9.65
CA GLY A 215 -0.21 15.46 9.56
C GLY A 215 -0.55 13.97 9.70
N ALA A 216 -1.79 13.63 10.00
CA ALA A 216 -2.25 12.26 10.23
C ALA A 216 -2.64 11.54 8.92
N ASP A 217 -2.65 10.21 8.98
CA ASP A 217 -3.25 9.38 7.93
C ASP A 217 -4.76 9.67 7.84
N THR A 218 -5.30 9.66 6.62
CA THR A 218 -6.72 9.94 6.36
C THR A 218 -7.30 8.92 5.39
N THR A 219 -8.57 8.62 5.57
CA THR A 219 -9.37 7.73 4.72
C THR A 219 -10.23 8.49 3.71
N ALA A 220 -10.10 9.82 3.62
CA ALA A 220 -10.92 10.67 2.73
C ALA A 220 -10.93 10.20 1.26
N ALA A 221 -9.80 9.66 0.79
CA ALA A 221 -9.65 9.13 -0.57
C ALA A 221 -10.02 7.65 -0.71
N ALA A 222 -10.28 6.93 0.38
CA ALA A 222 -10.54 5.50 0.36
C ALA A 222 -11.80 5.18 -0.45
N PHE A 223 -11.73 4.16 -1.29
CA PHE A 223 -12.86 3.66 -2.07
C PHE A 223 -13.35 2.35 -1.47
N VAL A 224 -14.35 2.38 -0.58
CA VAL A 224 -14.67 1.25 0.31
C VAL A 224 -16.17 1.05 0.49
N GLY A 225 -16.58 -0.16 0.88
CA GLY A 225 -17.99 -0.51 1.06
C GLY A 225 -18.80 -0.32 -0.23
N ASP A 226 -19.97 0.30 -0.09
CA ASP A 226 -20.90 0.57 -1.20
C ASP A 226 -20.64 1.91 -1.91
N ASP A 227 -19.44 2.47 -1.75
CA ASP A 227 -19.07 3.74 -2.35
C ASP A 227 -19.14 3.67 -3.88
N THR A 228 -19.87 4.61 -4.47
CA THR A 228 -19.93 4.75 -5.93
C THR A 228 -18.73 5.56 -6.42
N LEU A 229 -18.31 5.35 -7.67
CA LEU A 229 -17.22 6.13 -8.25
C LEU A 229 -17.50 7.64 -8.14
N TRP A 230 -18.73 8.06 -8.43
CA TRP A 230 -19.12 9.47 -8.32
C TRP A 230 -19.14 9.98 -6.87
N GLY A 231 -19.62 9.18 -5.92
CA GLY A 231 -19.54 9.51 -4.49
C GLY A 231 -18.10 9.75 -4.03
N SER A 232 -17.19 8.85 -4.43
CA SER A 232 -15.76 8.98 -4.18
C SER A 232 -15.15 10.21 -4.85
N VAL A 233 -15.47 10.47 -6.12
CA VAL A 233 -14.99 11.65 -6.84
C VAL A 233 -15.42 12.93 -6.13
N ARG A 234 -16.70 13.07 -5.76
CA ARG A 234 -17.19 14.25 -5.03
C ARG A 234 -16.47 14.45 -3.70
N ARG A 235 -16.22 13.35 -2.97
CA ARG A 235 -15.49 13.38 -1.69
C ARG A 235 -14.04 13.83 -1.88
N VAL A 236 -13.34 13.29 -2.88
CA VAL A 236 -11.96 13.70 -3.23
C VAL A 236 -11.91 15.17 -3.67
N LEU A 237 -12.84 15.61 -4.51
CA LEU A 237 -12.91 17.00 -4.97
C LEU A 237 -13.15 17.98 -3.81
N ALA A 238 -13.93 17.57 -2.80
CA ALA A 238 -14.19 18.33 -1.60
C ALA A 238 -13.02 18.32 -0.60
N ALA A 239 -12.17 17.30 -0.62
CA ALA A 239 -11.07 17.14 0.33
C ALA A 239 -10.04 18.28 0.22
N ARG A 240 -9.67 18.85 1.37
CA ARG A 240 -8.61 19.85 1.46
C ARG A 240 -7.31 19.18 1.92
N ASP A 241 -6.17 19.74 1.48
CA ASP A 241 -4.85 19.37 1.97
C ASP A 241 -4.49 17.87 1.85
N LEU A 242 -5.07 17.19 0.87
CA LEU A 242 -4.86 15.76 0.66
C LEU A 242 -3.44 15.50 0.11
N VAL A 243 -2.69 14.63 0.78
CA VAL A 243 -1.35 14.21 0.37
C VAL A 243 -1.39 12.74 -0.01
N LEU A 244 -1.11 12.45 -1.29
CA LEU A 244 -0.90 11.09 -1.78
C LEU A 244 0.57 10.72 -1.55
N THR A 245 0.80 9.70 -0.74
CA THR A 245 2.13 9.35 -0.27
C THR A 245 2.51 7.98 -0.82
N VAL A 246 3.70 7.91 -1.38
CA VAL A 246 4.20 6.73 -2.08
C VAL A 246 5.58 6.41 -1.53
N ARG A 247 5.77 5.21 -1.02
CA ARG A 247 7.08 4.72 -0.58
C ARG A 247 7.46 3.52 -1.41
N VAL A 248 8.50 3.67 -2.22
CA VAL A 248 9.09 2.59 -3.01
C VAL A 248 10.12 1.88 -2.15
N ALA A 249 9.91 0.60 -1.90
CA ALA A 249 10.82 -0.22 -1.10
C ALA A 249 11.93 -0.84 -1.96
N ALA A 250 12.86 -1.54 -1.30
CA ALA A 250 13.90 -2.30 -1.98
C ALA A 250 13.29 -3.40 -2.86
N ALA A 251 13.91 -3.62 -4.02
CA ALA A 251 13.51 -4.67 -4.94
C ALA A 251 13.80 -6.06 -4.34
N LEU A 252 12.84 -6.96 -4.45
CA LEU A 252 12.99 -8.38 -4.15
C LEU A 252 13.35 -9.10 -5.44
N HIS A 253 14.49 -9.78 -5.46
CA HIS A 253 14.98 -10.50 -6.63
C HIS A 253 14.69 -11.99 -6.46
N PRO A 254 13.67 -12.55 -7.13
CA PRO A 254 13.38 -13.97 -7.02
C PRO A 254 14.44 -14.82 -7.72
N ALA A 255 14.81 -15.94 -7.10
CA ALA A 255 15.48 -17.04 -7.80
C ALA A 255 14.51 -17.72 -8.78
N ARG A 256 15.03 -18.49 -9.73
CA ARG A 256 14.21 -19.19 -10.75
C ARG A 256 13.26 -20.22 -10.14
N ASP A 257 13.66 -20.83 -9.04
CA ASP A 257 12.92 -21.84 -8.28
C ASP A 257 12.21 -21.27 -7.05
N ALA A 258 12.10 -19.93 -6.94
CA ALA A 258 11.49 -19.28 -5.79
C ALA A 258 9.99 -19.64 -5.63
N ASP A 259 9.54 -19.83 -4.40
CA ASP A 259 8.12 -19.98 -4.09
C ASP A 259 7.39 -18.62 -4.21
N ARG A 260 6.47 -18.52 -5.16
CA ARG A 260 5.59 -17.35 -5.34
C ARG A 260 4.83 -16.94 -4.09
N ARG A 261 4.48 -17.88 -3.19
CA ARG A 261 3.78 -17.57 -1.92
C ARG A 261 4.72 -16.92 -0.93
N ALA A 262 5.95 -17.43 -0.80
CA ALA A 262 6.98 -16.79 0.02
C ALA A 262 7.30 -15.38 -0.47
N LEU A 263 7.45 -15.20 -1.80
CA LEU A 263 7.69 -13.88 -2.39
C LEU A 263 6.53 -12.91 -2.15
N ALA A 264 5.28 -13.38 -2.26
CA ALA A 264 4.09 -12.58 -1.96
C ALA A 264 4.05 -12.15 -0.49
N ARG A 265 4.33 -13.05 0.46
CA ARG A 265 4.38 -12.73 1.89
C ARG A 265 5.51 -11.75 2.21
N ALA A 266 6.69 -11.91 1.61
CA ALA A 266 7.81 -10.99 1.79
C ALA A 266 7.45 -9.59 1.29
N ALA A 267 6.86 -9.47 0.10
CA ALA A 267 6.41 -8.21 -0.44
C ALA A 267 5.29 -7.58 0.42
N GLU A 268 4.32 -8.38 0.86
CA GLU A 268 3.22 -7.94 1.73
C GLU A 268 3.74 -7.39 3.05
N ALA A 269 4.68 -8.09 3.71
CA ALA A 269 5.32 -7.60 4.91
C ALA A 269 5.94 -6.22 4.65
N VAL A 270 6.75 -6.05 3.59
CA VAL A 270 7.36 -4.75 3.26
C VAL A 270 6.34 -3.63 3.02
N VAL A 271 5.23 -3.91 2.33
CA VAL A 271 4.19 -2.90 2.06
C VAL A 271 3.48 -2.47 3.35
N HIS A 272 3.24 -3.41 4.27
CA HIS A 272 2.42 -3.15 5.46
C HIS A 272 3.20 -2.97 6.74
N LEU A 273 4.52 -3.16 6.72
CA LEU A 273 5.40 -2.84 7.84
C LEU A 273 5.17 -1.38 8.22
N VAL A 274 4.48 -1.19 9.34
CA VAL A 274 4.37 0.08 10.05
C VAL A 274 5.82 0.46 10.37
N PRO A 275 6.36 1.57 9.85
CA PRO A 275 7.61 2.06 10.39
C PRO A 275 7.37 2.21 11.89
N ALA A 276 8.20 1.57 12.72
CA ALA A 276 8.23 1.90 14.14
C ALA A 276 8.19 3.43 14.21
N ARG A 277 7.17 3.98 14.87
CA ARG A 277 7.17 5.42 15.15
C ARG A 277 8.51 5.67 15.81
N VAL A 278 9.33 6.54 15.22
CA VAL A 278 10.47 7.11 15.96
C VAL A 278 9.81 7.69 17.21
N ALA A 279 10.08 7.08 18.36
CA ALA A 279 9.66 7.63 19.63
C ALA A 279 10.25 9.03 19.65
N VAL A 280 9.40 10.05 19.53
CA VAL A 280 9.80 11.41 19.91
C VAL A 280 10.08 11.28 21.39
N PRO A 281 11.32 11.51 21.87
CA PRO A 281 11.58 11.55 23.29
C PRO A 281 10.60 12.56 23.89
N CYS A 282 9.81 12.12 24.85
CA CYS A 282 8.98 13.04 25.63
C CYS A 282 9.92 14.12 26.18
N PRO A 283 9.61 15.43 26.04
CA PRO A 283 10.38 16.45 26.74
C PRO A 283 10.36 16.06 28.22
N ALA A 284 11.54 15.89 28.82
CA ALA A 284 11.65 15.70 30.25
C ALA A 284 10.78 16.77 30.93
N ALA A 285 9.89 16.34 31.82
CA ALA A 285 9.07 17.24 32.59
C ALA A 285 9.99 18.29 33.23
N VAL A 286 9.81 19.54 32.82
CA VAL A 286 10.44 20.68 33.47
C VAL A 286 9.98 20.62 34.92
N GLY A 287 10.93 20.36 35.82
CA GLY A 287 10.72 20.32 37.24
C GLY A 287 10.08 21.62 37.70
N GLY A 288 8.99 21.48 38.44
CA GLY A 288 8.29 22.59 39.05
C GLY A 288 7.28 22.02 40.02
N LEU A 289 7.73 21.75 41.24
CA LEU A 289 6.95 21.83 42.48
C LEU A 289 7.91 21.63 43.67
N GLY A 290 8.26 22.75 44.30
CA GLY A 290 8.37 22.92 45.75
C GLY A 290 9.37 22.06 46.51
N ASP A 291 10.44 22.71 46.97
CA ASP A 291 11.19 22.31 48.16
C ASP A 291 10.24 22.13 49.36
N ASP A 292 10.13 20.91 49.89
CA ASP A 292 9.77 20.69 51.29
C ASP A 292 10.31 19.33 51.81
N PRO A 293 11.42 19.31 52.57
CA PRO A 293 12.13 18.08 52.92
C PRO A 293 11.63 17.45 54.23
N LEU A 294 10.32 17.29 54.44
CA LEU A 294 9.81 16.73 55.71
C LEU A 294 8.55 15.85 55.61
N ARG A 295 8.36 15.07 54.53
CA ARG A 295 7.33 14.00 54.47
C ARG A 295 7.74 12.66 53.87
N LEU A 296 9.03 12.32 53.94
CA LEU A 296 9.57 10.99 53.55
C LEU A 296 9.72 10.00 54.72
N ARG A 297 8.88 10.11 55.75
CA ARG A 297 8.82 9.17 56.88
C ARG A 297 7.39 8.90 57.33
N GLN A 298 6.56 8.34 56.44
CA GLN A 298 5.37 7.55 56.80
C GLN A 298 4.73 7.03 55.50
N ILE A 299 5.24 5.91 54.99
CA ILE A 299 4.57 4.78 54.30
C ILE A 299 5.73 3.81 54.00
N ALA A 300 6.30 3.28 55.07
CA ALA A 300 7.31 2.22 55.05
C ALA A 300 7.24 1.43 56.36
N VAL A 301 6.01 1.17 56.86
CA VAL A 301 5.76 0.21 57.93
C VAL A 301 4.31 -0.29 57.78
N SER A 302 4.11 -1.34 56.99
CA SER A 302 3.13 -2.39 57.29
C SER A 302 3.38 -3.54 56.32
N PHE A 303 3.34 -4.76 56.85
CA PHE A 303 3.65 -6.05 56.23
C PHE A 303 5.13 -6.47 56.20
N GLY A 304 5.60 -6.90 57.37
CA GLY A 304 6.56 -7.99 57.50
C GLY A 304 5.96 -9.12 58.34
N ARG A 305 6.45 -10.35 58.07
CA ARG A 305 6.24 -11.66 58.74
C ARG A 305 4.96 -12.38 58.32
N ASP A 306 5.00 -13.58 57.74
CA ASP A 306 5.66 -14.85 58.11
C ASP A 306 5.93 -15.68 56.83
N THR A 307 6.80 -16.69 56.67
CA THR A 307 7.73 -17.49 57.49
C THR A 307 8.69 -18.21 56.51
N ALA A 308 9.86 -18.60 57.00
CA ALA A 308 10.95 -19.24 56.26
C ALA A 308 10.84 -20.78 56.20
N VAL A 309 11.87 -21.41 55.59
CA VAL A 309 12.31 -22.83 55.66
C VAL A 309 11.80 -23.67 54.46
N ARG A 310 12.60 -24.36 53.63
CA ARG A 310 13.93 -24.98 53.77
C ARG A 310 14.57 -25.22 52.39
N ALA A 311 15.89 -24.98 52.27
CA ALA A 311 16.72 -25.52 51.21
C ALA A 311 17.25 -26.92 51.58
N LYS A 312 17.36 -27.83 50.59
CA LYS A 312 18.26 -28.99 50.69
C LYS A 312 19.13 -29.04 49.43
N ARG A 313 20.43 -28.76 49.65
CA ARG A 313 21.52 -29.03 48.72
C ARG A 313 21.82 -30.54 48.72
N SER A 314 22.20 -31.08 47.57
CA SER A 314 23.25 -32.10 47.47
C SER A 314 23.89 -31.98 46.11
N GLY A 315 25.16 -31.55 46.08
CA GLY A 315 26.02 -31.65 44.91
C GLY A 315 26.89 -32.89 45.01
N SER A 316 27.46 -33.31 43.88
CA SER A 316 28.82 -33.81 43.80
C SER A 316 29.31 -33.69 42.35
N ILE A 317 30.50 -33.13 42.18
CA ILE A 317 31.26 -33.06 40.93
C ILE A 317 32.53 -33.88 41.12
N GLY A 318 32.80 -34.74 40.13
CA GLY A 318 34.13 -35.08 39.60
C GLY A 318 34.81 -36.35 40.13
N PRO A 319 35.93 -36.77 39.52
CA PRO A 319 36.23 -36.86 38.07
C PRO A 319 36.91 -38.21 37.71
N ARG A 320 37.14 -38.51 36.41
CA ARG A 320 38.42 -39.01 35.83
C ARG A 320 38.27 -39.65 34.43
N ASP A 321 39.33 -39.42 33.65
CA ASP A 321 39.67 -39.94 32.32
C ASP A 321 39.63 -41.47 32.17
N HIS A 322 39.42 -41.95 30.95
CA HIS A 322 40.39 -42.73 30.15
C HIS A 322 39.88 -42.86 28.70
N GLY A 323 40.79 -42.75 27.72
CA GLY A 323 40.51 -42.69 26.28
C GLY A 323 40.18 -44.03 25.59
N PRO A 324 40.69 -44.26 24.36
CA PRO A 324 39.90 -44.34 23.12
C PRO A 324 39.78 -45.78 22.57
N VAL A 325 39.18 -45.94 21.35
CA VAL A 325 39.48 -46.92 20.27
C VAL A 325 38.22 -47.60 19.63
N VAL A 326 38.01 -47.31 18.33
CA VAL A 326 37.57 -48.17 17.17
C VAL A 326 36.13 -48.75 17.22
N ALA A 327 35.30 -48.79 16.16
CA ALA A 327 35.48 -48.90 14.71
C ALA A 327 34.50 -48.02 13.90
#